data_AF-A0A5E4N0X2-F1
#
_entry.id   AF-A0A5E4N0X2-F1
#
_cell.length_a   1.000
_cell.length_b   1.000
_cell.length_c   1.000
_cell.angle_alpha   90.00
_cell.angle_beta   90.00
_cell.angle_gamma   90.00
#
_symmetry.space_group_name_H-M   'P 1'
#
loop_
_entity.id
_entity.type
_entity.pdbx_description
1 polymer ?
#
loop_
_entity_poly.entity_id
_entity_poly.type
_entity_poly.pdbx_seq_one_letter_code
_entity_poly.pdbx_strand_id
1 'polypeptide(L)'
;MVTAKTLIVLAVVYCLLIARVSNTVRGLRNVSPEGPCNKGELVFVGFCNLCLCNKEGKPNQLCATSWCPVKKRLPTRSELLNSSTSLPFS
;
A
#
# COMPACT_ATOMS: atom_id res chain seq x y z
N MET A 1 -22.32 30.77 33.65
CA MET A 1 -23.40 30.02 32.96
C MET A 1 -23.05 29.92 31.48
N VAL A 2 -22.75 28.72 30.99
CA VAL A 2 -22.56 28.49 29.54
C VAL A 2 -23.95 28.31 28.94
N THR A 3 -24.30 29.16 27.96
CA THR A 3 -25.60 29.05 27.28
C THR A 3 -25.58 27.96 26.22
N ALA A 4 -26.73 27.39 25.88
CA ALA A 4 -26.86 26.36 24.85
C ALA A 4 -26.27 26.80 23.49
N LYS A 5 -26.36 28.10 23.16
CA LYS A 5 -25.74 28.67 21.94
C LYS A 5 -24.22 28.52 21.95
N THR A 6 -23.57 28.80 23.07
CA THR A 6 -22.12 28.63 23.22
C THR A 6 -21.67 27.17 23.05
N LEU A 7 -22.46 26.21 23.52
CA LEU A 7 -22.17 24.78 23.35
C LEU A 7 -22.29 24.34 21.88
N ILE A 8 -23.33 24.81 21.16
CA ILE A 8 -23.52 24.50 19.74
C ILE A 8 -22.37 25.07 18.91
N VAL A 9 -21.97 26.32 19.16
CA VAL A 9 -20.85 26.95 18.44
C VAL A 9 -19.54 26.19 18.67
N LEU A 10 -19.25 25.80 19.91
CA LEU A 10 -18.05 25.01 20.23
C LEU A 10 -18.08 23.63 19.55
N ALA A 11 -19.23 22.96 19.53
CA ALA A 11 -19.39 21.67 18.85
C ALA A 11 -19.18 21.79 17.33
N VAL A 12 -19.74 22.82 16.70
CA VAL A 12 -19.57 23.07 15.26
C VAL A 12 -18.12 23.37 14.92
N VAL A 13 -17.45 24.23 15.69
CA VAL A 13 -16.03 24.55 15.50
C VAL A 13 -15.17 23.30 15.67
N TYR A 14 -15.42 22.48 16.69
CA TYR A 14 -14.71 21.22 16.92
C TYR A 14 -14.88 20.23 15.76
N CYS A 15 -16.10 20.06 15.24
CA CYS A 15 -16.36 19.21 14.07
C CYS A 15 -15.62 19.70 12.82
N LEU A 16 -15.58 21.01 12.58
CA LEU A 16 -14.84 21.60 11.47
C LEU A 16 -13.33 21.38 11.59
N LEU A 17 -12.78 21.45 12.80
CA LEU A 17 -11.36 21.18 13.05
C LEU A 17 -11.02 19.71 12.79
N ILE A 18 -11.84 18.76 13.27
CA ILE A 18 -11.62 17.31 13.00
C ILE A 18 -11.67 17.02 11.50
N ALA A 19 -12.63 17.60 10.77
CA ALA A 19 -12.75 17.39 9.33
C ALA A 19 -11.52 17.88 8.55
N ARG A 20 -10.80 18.89 9.05
CA ARG A 20 -9.56 19.41 8.42
C ARG A 20 -8.36 18.50 8.65
N VAL A 21 -8.26 17.85 9.81
CA VAL A 21 -7.11 16.99 10.18
C VAL A 21 -7.13 15.64 9.44
N SER A 22 -8.31 15.11 9.10
CA SER A 22 -8.43 13.79 8.45
C SER A 22 -7.93 13.71 7.00
N ASN A 23 -7.57 14.84 6.37
CA ASN A 23 -7.24 14.86 4.94
C ASN A 23 -5.77 14.58 4.60
N THR A 24 -4.87 14.43 5.57
CA THR A 24 -3.43 14.57 5.29
C THR A 24 -2.54 13.36 5.55
N VAL A 25 -3.07 12.19 5.93
CA VAL A 25 -2.21 11.00 6.11
C VAL A 25 -2.87 9.73 5.57
N ARG A 26 -3.07 9.65 4.25
CA ARG A 26 -3.16 8.34 3.60
C ARG A 26 -1.74 7.82 3.45
N GLY A 27 -1.27 7.09 4.46
CA GLY A 27 0.02 6.39 4.40
C GLY A 27 0.07 5.53 3.13
N LEU A 28 1.28 5.36 2.57
CA LEU A 28 1.45 4.56 1.37
C LEU A 28 0.89 3.15 1.59
N ARG A 29 -0.18 2.82 0.87
CA ARG A 29 -0.83 1.51 0.94
C ARG A 29 -0.28 0.59 -0.13
N ASN A 30 -0.29 -0.71 0.15
CA ASN A 30 0.03 -1.73 -0.83
C ASN A 30 -1.22 -2.10 -1.65
N VAL A 31 -1.08 -2.14 -2.98
CA VAL A 31 -2.14 -2.47 -3.93
C VAL A 31 -1.67 -3.56 -4.90
N SER A 32 -2.63 -4.31 -5.45
CA SER A 32 -2.35 -5.21 -6.58
C SER A 32 -1.92 -4.37 -7.80
N PRO A 33 -1.10 -4.91 -8.72
CA PRO A 33 -0.75 -4.19 -9.96
C PRO A 33 -1.97 -3.77 -10.80
N GLU A 34 -3.08 -4.51 -10.66
CA GLU A 34 -4.37 -4.30 -11.31
C GLU A 34 -5.41 -3.70 -10.36
N GLY A 35 -5.01 -3.43 -9.11
CA GLY A 35 -5.87 -2.95 -8.05
C GLY A 35 -6.21 -1.47 -8.21
N PRO A 36 -7.39 -1.05 -7.71
CA PRO A 36 -7.81 0.35 -7.79
C PRO A 36 -6.99 1.23 -6.84
N CYS A 37 -6.57 2.39 -7.35
CA CYS A 37 -5.90 3.42 -6.56
C CYS A 37 -6.33 4.85 -6.94
N ASN A 38 -6.04 5.83 -6.08
CA ASN A 38 -6.45 7.21 -6.34
C ASN A 38 -5.48 7.87 -7.33
N LYS A 39 -6.01 8.68 -8.24
CA LYS A 39 -5.20 9.35 -9.27
C LYS A 39 -4.14 10.24 -8.61
N GLY A 40 -2.88 10.08 -8.98
CA GLY A 40 -1.75 10.82 -8.39
C GLY A 40 -1.29 10.34 -7.00
N GLU A 41 -1.90 9.29 -6.44
CA GLU A 41 -1.44 8.65 -5.21
C GLU A 41 -0.17 7.83 -5.47
N LEU A 42 0.76 7.84 -4.52
CA LEU A 42 1.90 6.93 -4.48
C LEU A 42 1.50 5.66 -3.72
N VAL A 43 1.67 4.51 -4.35
CA VAL A 43 1.26 3.20 -3.80
C VAL A 43 2.39 2.18 -3.95
N PHE A 44 2.44 1.22 -3.02
CA PHE A 44 3.32 0.07 -3.16
C PHE A 44 2.63 -1.03 -3.98
N VAL A 45 3.37 -1.66 -4.90
CA VAL A 45 2.96 -2.87 -5.61
C VAL A 45 3.88 -4.00 -5.19
N GLY A 46 3.28 -5.10 -4.73
CA GLY A 46 4.04 -6.25 -4.22
C GLY A 46 4.83 -5.97 -2.95
N PHE A 47 4.44 -4.96 -2.16
CA PHE A 47 5.11 -4.49 -0.93
C PHE A 47 6.55 -3.95 -1.14
N CYS A 48 6.95 -3.68 -2.38
CA CYS A 48 8.32 -3.29 -2.68
C CYS A 48 8.40 -2.21 -3.76
N ASN A 49 7.67 -2.34 -4.87
CA ASN A 49 7.77 -1.37 -5.96
C ASN A 49 6.90 -0.15 -5.67
N LEU A 50 7.47 1.04 -5.74
CA LEU A 50 6.73 2.28 -5.52
C LEU A 50 6.23 2.81 -6.87
N CYS A 51 4.91 2.87 -7.05
CA CYS A 51 4.27 3.24 -8.30
C CYS A 51 3.41 4.50 -8.09
N LEU A 52 3.40 5.39 -9.09
CA LEU A 52 2.44 6.48 -9.15
C LEU A 52 1.15 6.01 -9.82
N CYS A 53 0.01 6.34 -9.25
CA CYS A 53 -1.28 6.00 -9.83
C CYS A 53 -1.68 6.92 -10.97
N ASN A 54 -2.01 6.30 -12.10
CA ASN A 54 -2.34 6.95 -13.35
C ASN A 54 -3.74 7.60 -13.31
N LYS A 55 -4.12 8.28 -14.40
CA LYS A 55 -5.43 8.95 -14.51
C LYS A 55 -6.61 7.98 -14.60
N GLU A 56 -6.36 6.71 -14.82
CA GLU A 56 -7.36 5.64 -14.89
C GLU A 56 -7.60 5.00 -13.51
N GLY A 57 -6.81 5.39 -12.50
CA GLY A 57 -6.90 4.83 -11.16
C GLY A 57 -6.20 3.48 -11.01
N LYS A 58 -5.14 3.24 -11.80
CA LYS A 58 -4.28 2.06 -11.72
C LYS A 58 -2.82 2.45 -11.48
N PRO A 59 -2.01 1.61 -10.82
CA PRO A 59 -0.58 1.83 -10.73
C PRO A 59 0.04 1.92 -12.14
N ASN A 60 0.92 2.90 -12.36
CA ASN A 60 1.70 2.97 -13.60
C ASN A 60 2.55 1.70 -13.77
N GLN A 61 2.81 1.33 -15.02
CA GLN A 61 3.77 0.26 -15.35
C GLN A 61 5.21 0.65 -15.00
N LEU A 62 5.51 1.95 -15.03
CA LEU A 62 6.80 2.51 -14.61
C LEU A 62 6.74 2.80 -13.11
N CYS A 63 7.41 1.95 -12.34
CA CYS A 63 7.55 2.07 -10.90
C CYS A 63 9.02 2.23 -10.52
N ALA A 64 9.29 2.91 -9.41
CA ALA A 64 10.59 2.82 -8.76
C ALA A 64 10.74 1.40 -8.21
N THR A 65 11.59 0.61 -8.85
CA THR A 65 11.91 -0.75 -8.43
C THR A 65 12.77 -0.70 -7.18
N SER A 66 12.28 -1.30 -6.10
CA SER A 66 13.10 -1.60 -4.94
C SER A 66 13.43 -3.09 -4.92
N TRP A 67 14.28 -3.51 -3.99
CA TRP A 67 14.56 -4.92 -3.79
C TRP A 67 13.32 -5.65 -3.25
N CYS A 68 12.51 -6.17 -4.17
CA CYS A 68 11.43 -7.08 -3.83
C CYS A 68 12.02 -8.39 -3.30
N PRO A 69 11.62 -8.87 -2.11
CA PRO A 69 11.96 -10.22 -1.72
C PRO A 69 11.37 -11.16 -2.77
N VAL A 70 12.24 -11.91 -3.45
CA VAL A 70 11.80 -12.96 -4.37
C VAL A 70 10.87 -13.84 -3.56
N LYS A 71 9.63 -14.07 -4.03
CA LYS A 71 8.74 -15.11 -3.51
C LYS A 71 9.44 -16.46 -3.75
N LYS A 72 10.42 -16.79 -2.93
CA LYS A 72 10.99 -18.14 -2.88
C LYS A 72 9.90 -18.98 -2.24
N ARG A 73 9.23 -19.81 -3.05
CA ARG A 73 8.60 -21.01 -2.51
C ARG A 73 9.73 -21.72 -1.76
N LEU A 74 9.58 -21.88 -0.45
CA LEU A 74 10.46 -22.79 0.29
C LEU A 74 10.31 -24.15 -0.41
N PRO A 75 11.40 -24.73 -0.94
CA PRO A 75 11.32 -26.02 -1.57
C PRO A 75 10.81 -27.03 -0.55
N THR A 76 9.88 -27.86 -0.99
CA THR A 76 9.32 -28.93 -0.17
C THR A 76 10.44 -29.91 0.17
N ARG A 77 10.37 -30.59 1.32
CA ARG A 77 11.39 -31.58 1.73
C ARG A 77 11.68 -32.63 0.65
N SER A 78 10.66 -33.01 -0.12
CA SER A 78 10.75 -33.91 -1.28
C SER A 78 11.55 -33.33 -2.45
N GLU A 79 11.46 -32.03 -2.72
CA GLU A 79 12.20 -31.34 -3.79
C GLU A 79 13.69 -31.21 -3.42
N LEU A 80 14.00 -30.95 -2.15
CA LEU A 80 15.37 -30.93 -1.63
C LEU A 80 16.06 -32.32 -1.70
N LEU A 81 15.31 -33.38 -1.40
CA LEU A 81 15.82 -34.76 -1.47
C LEU A 81 16.05 -35.23 -2.92
N ASN A 82 15.19 -34.83 -3.86
CA ASN A 82 15.32 -35.22 -5.26
C ASN A 82 16.39 -34.42 -6.02
N SER A 83 16.64 -33.16 -5.63
CA SER A 83 17.67 -32.32 -6.28
C SER A 83 19.10 -32.80 -6.03
N SER A 84 19.32 -33.68 -5.04
CA SER A 84 20.64 -34.26 -4.76
C SER A 84 21.00 -35.42 -5.69
N THR A 85 20.06 -35.91 -6.50
CA THR A 85 20.21 -37.14 -7.29
C THR A 85 20.27 -36.89 -8.81
N SER A 86 20.11 -35.64 -9.26
CA SER A 86 20.19 -35.31 -10.68
C SER A 86 21.11 -34.12 -10.91
N LEU A 87 22.39 -34.40 -11.11
CA LEU A 87 23.20 -33.93 -12.24
C LEU A 87 24.64 -34.48 -12.07
N PRO A 88 25.13 -35.37 -12.96
CA PRO A 88 26.56 -35.51 -13.14
C PRO A 88 27.06 -34.21 -13.77
N PHE A 89 28.17 -33.69 -13.26
CA PHE A 89 28.93 -32.64 -13.93
C PHE A 89 29.26 -33.12 -15.36
N SER A 90 28.74 -32.42 -16.36
CA SER A 90 29.23 -32.43 -17.75
C SER A 90 29.47 -30.99 -18.17
#